data_AF-A0A1F9L7G1-F1
#
_entry.id   AF-A0A1F9L7G1-F1
#
_cell.length_a   1.000
_cell.length_b   1.000
_cell.length_c   1.000
_cell.angle_alpha   90.00
_cell.angle_beta   90.00
_cell.angle_gamma   90.00
#
_symmetry.space_group_name_H-M   'P 1'
#
loop_
_entity.id
_entity.type
_entity.pdbx_description
1 polymer ?
#
loop_
_entity_poly.entity_id
_entity_poly.type
_entity_poly.pdbx_seq_one_letter_code
_entity_poly.pdbx_strand_id
1 'polypeptide(L)'
;MRKSNRISCLSAFLLFISLTACSGGGADPAAGNITIPVFSTDDQNVTYIGSDRCLTCHETLTPDPVASYFASRHGRPGSVDATADPACLSCHDPIGDGGTLAPWFRDLPLPAGGMAAVGCENCHGAGPLHLAIIPDHPNPVPDFNVCGKCHGTLPASVPEHGTGISANILAAYQQSAHATSLGTIDYPLCARCHSDDVFRQYGAETAGMDGEQLTAFFRDVERLPALSLIQCRTCHNHGGILRASATTGAENGQTVSKYSRQFNLCTACHQVFLTATFNPASSTYSYLLDTSKTPYHGITDLEGRPVQGVAVIWDTHFATADGSIAGYAVNPAAEQACLGCHDPHGTTK
;
A
#
# COMPACT_ATOMS: atom_id res chain seq x y z
N MET A 1 41.00 -56.05 18.19
CA MET A 1 41.81 -55.36 19.22
C MET A 1 41.14 -54.05 19.56
N ARG A 2 40.79 -53.86 20.84
CA ARG A 2 40.30 -52.60 21.43
C ARG A 2 41.38 -51.54 21.37
N LYS A 3 41.02 -50.30 20.99
CA LYS A 3 41.56 -49.07 21.61
C LYS A 3 40.48 -47.99 21.61
N SER A 4 39.97 -47.75 22.82
CA SER A 4 39.23 -46.55 23.22
C SER A 4 40.20 -45.36 23.22
N ASN A 5 39.76 -44.20 22.75
CA ASN A 5 40.22 -42.91 23.26
C ASN A 5 39.01 -41.97 23.37
N ARG A 6 38.78 -41.54 24.61
CA ARG A 6 37.89 -40.44 25.03
C ARG A 6 38.59 -39.10 24.79
N ILE A 7 37.87 -38.00 25.05
CA ILE A 7 38.31 -36.58 25.19
C ILE A 7 38.14 -35.82 23.85
N SER A 8 37.31 -34.78 23.67
CA SER A 8 36.79 -33.74 24.59
C SER A 8 35.36 -33.29 24.24
N CYS A 9 34.47 -33.32 25.23
CA CYS A 9 33.41 -32.32 25.38
C CYS A 9 34.08 -31.02 25.82
N LEU A 10 34.11 -29.97 24.98
CA LEU A 10 34.13 -28.55 25.38
C LEU A 10 34.26 -27.70 24.10
N SER A 11 33.15 -27.31 23.47
CA SER A 11 33.12 -26.22 22.47
C SER A 11 31.71 -25.66 22.18
N ALA A 12 30.65 -26.24 22.74
CA ALA A 12 29.26 -25.82 22.44
C ALA A 12 28.65 -24.86 23.49
N PHE A 13 29.45 -23.97 24.09
CA PHE A 13 28.94 -23.03 25.12
C PHE A 13 29.40 -21.57 24.95
N LEU A 14 29.91 -21.19 23.77
CA LEU A 14 30.41 -19.84 23.49
C LEU A 14 29.69 -19.11 22.34
N LEU A 15 28.56 -19.62 21.88
CA LEU A 15 27.73 -18.97 20.85
C LEU A 15 26.27 -18.80 21.31
N PHE A 16 26.09 -18.47 22.60
CA PHE A 16 24.79 -18.10 23.19
C PHE A 16 24.85 -16.77 23.95
N ILE A 17 25.94 -15.98 23.79
CA ILE A 17 26.16 -14.69 24.47
C ILE A 17 26.30 -13.56 23.44
N SER A 18 25.40 -13.50 22.47
CA SER A 18 25.28 -12.33 21.58
C SER A 18 23.84 -11.88 21.33
N LEU A 19 22.85 -12.50 21.99
CA LEU A 19 21.44 -12.09 21.93
C LEU A 19 20.95 -11.35 23.20
N THR A 20 21.82 -11.14 24.19
CA THR A 20 21.52 -10.32 25.39
C THR A 20 21.85 -8.83 25.22
N ALA A 21 22.05 -8.35 23.99
CA ALA A 21 22.36 -6.94 23.73
C ALA A 21 21.14 -6.01 23.61
N CYS A 22 19.90 -6.53 23.66
CA CYS A 22 18.69 -5.70 23.83
C CYS A 22 18.19 -5.66 25.28
N SER A 23 18.94 -6.22 26.23
CA SER A 23 18.59 -6.29 27.66
C SER A 23 19.67 -5.72 28.60
N GLY A 24 20.57 -4.86 28.09
CA GLY A 24 21.38 -3.98 28.96
C GLY A 24 20.49 -2.85 29.47
N GLY A 25 19.97 -2.84 30.70
CA GLY A 25 20.66 -3.21 31.92
C GLY A 25 21.37 -2.00 32.55
N GLY A 26 21.06 -0.79 32.12
CA GLY A 26 20.93 0.36 33.01
C GLY A 26 19.48 0.78 32.92
N ALA A 27 18.67 0.58 33.96
CA ALA A 27 17.44 1.31 34.08
C ALA A 27 17.84 2.79 34.07
N ASP A 28 17.67 3.46 32.93
CA ASP A 28 17.82 4.90 32.86
C ASP A 28 16.92 5.45 33.97
N PRO A 29 17.43 6.16 34.99
CA PRO A 29 16.57 6.77 36.00
C PRO A 29 15.57 7.76 35.37
N ALA A 30 15.75 8.16 34.10
CA ALA A 30 14.73 8.86 33.31
C ALA A 30 13.57 7.96 32.82
N ALA A 31 13.77 6.65 32.66
CA ALA A 31 12.70 5.70 32.31
C ALA A 31 11.66 5.54 33.43
N GLY A 32 12.05 5.75 34.69
CA GLY A 32 11.15 5.77 35.85
C GLY A 32 10.31 7.05 35.99
N ASN A 33 10.58 8.08 35.17
CA ASN A 33 9.85 9.35 35.12
C ASN A 33 9.26 9.63 33.73
N ILE A 34 9.11 8.60 32.89
CA ILE A 34 8.23 8.71 31.73
C ILE A 34 6.81 8.74 32.31
N THR A 35 6.27 9.95 32.51
CA THR A 35 4.82 10.15 32.48
C THR A 35 4.35 9.65 31.13
N ILE A 36 3.88 8.40 31.11
CA ILE A 36 3.20 7.84 29.95
C ILE A 36 1.98 8.76 29.78
N PRO A 37 1.88 9.48 28.65
CA PRO A 37 0.66 10.23 28.37
C PRO A 37 -0.51 9.25 28.49
N VAL A 38 -1.59 9.66 29.16
CA VAL A 38 -2.77 8.81 29.27
C VAL A 38 -3.45 8.82 27.89
N PHE A 39 -2.96 7.98 26.99
CA PHE A 39 -3.60 7.70 25.73
C PHE A 39 -4.90 6.94 25.96
N SER A 40 -5.75 6.90 24.94
CA SER A 40 -6.95 6.07 24.97
C SER A 40 -6.62 4.57 25.10
N THR A 41 -7.65 3.76 25.21
CA THR A 41 -7.55 2.31 25.20
C THR A 41 -8.21 1.75 23.95
N ASP A 42 -7.77 0.59 23.49
CA ASP A 42 -8.46 -0.14 22.43
C ASP A 42 -9.76 -0.82 22.94
N ASP A 43 -10.44 -1.54 22.04
CA ASP A 43 -11.69 -2.26 22.34
C ASP A 43 -11.50 -3.39 23.38
N GLN A 44 -10.25 -3.78 23.67
CA GLN A 44 -9.88 -4.76 24.69
C GLN A 44 -9.42 -4.10 25.99
N ASN A 45 -9.59 -2.78 26.12
CA ASN A 45 -9.19 -1.98 27.27
C ASN A 45 -7.65 -2.00 27.52
N VAL A 46 -6.85 -2.16 26.46
CA VAL A 46 -5.40 -2.05 26.50
C VAL A 46 -5.00 -0.62 26.17
N THR A 47 -4.22 0.01 27.05
CA THR A 47 -3.73 1.39 26.86
C THR A 47 -2.69 1.45 25.75
N TYR A 48 -2.86 2.38 24.81
CA TYR A 48 -1.86 2.65 23.78
C TYR A 48 -0.54 3.15 24.38
N ILE A 49 0.59 2.93 23.70
CA ILE A 49 1.92 3.33 24.18
C ILE A 49 2.51 4.55 23.46
N GLY A 50 1.88 4.97 22.37
CA GLY A 50 2.32 6.04 21.49
C GLY A 50 3.22 5.53 20.35
N SER A 51 3.09 6.18 19.20
CA SER A 51 3.90 5.89 18.00
C SER A 51 5.39 6.09 18.20
N ASP A 52 5.80 7.03 19.06
CA ASP A 52 7.20 7.26 19.42
C ASP A 52 7.87 5.99 19.95
N ARG A 53 7.14 5.19 20.73
CA ARG A 53 7.62 3.90 21.24
C ARG A 53 7.82 2.88 20.13
N CYS A 54 6.89 2.79 19.20
CA CYS A 54 7.02 1.92 18.04
C CYS A 54 8.26 2.29 17.20
N LEU A 55 8.48 3.58 16.99
CA LEU A 55 9.58 4.10 16.18
C LEU A 55 10.97 3.84 16.78
N THR A 56 11.09 3.70 18.11
CA THR A 56 12.38 3.38 18.75
C THR A 56 13.03 2.11 18.22
N CYS A 57 12.23 1.15 17.72
CA CYS A 57 12.73 -0.07 17.09
C CYS A 57 12.54 -0.03 15.57
N HIS A 58 11.35 0.36 15.08
CA HIS A 58 10.97 0.20 13.68
C HIS A 58 11.66 1.15 12.72
N GLU A 59 12.16 2.30 13.19
CA GLU A 59 12.96 3.20 12.35
C GLU A 59 14.25 2.51 11.86
N THR A 60 14.81 1.61 12.66
CA THR A 60 16.02 0.85 12.30
C THR A 60 15.70 -0.52 11.70
N LEU A 61 14.71 -1.23 12.24
CA LEU A 61 14.40 -2.61 11.82
C LEU A 61 13.63 -2.66 10.49
N THR A 62 12.80 -1.65 10.22
CA THR A 62 11.94 -1.58 9.04
C THR A 62 11.90 -0.15 8.49
N PRO A 63 13.04 0.37 8.00
CA PRO A 63 13.17 1.78 7.64
C PRO A 63 12.25 2.18 6.49
N ASP A 64 12.03 1.30 5.50
CA ASP A 64 11.24 1.64 4.31
C ASP A 64 9.74 1.87 4.63
N PRO A 65 9.04 0.99 5.37
CA PRO A 65 7.69 1.28 5.85
C PRO A 65 7.59 2.58 6.67
N VAL A 66 8.54 2.83 7.57
CA VAL A 66 8.57 4.05 8.40
C VAL A 66 8.78 5.29 7.55
N ALA A 67 9.72 5.28 6.61
CA ALA A 67 9.95 6.37 5.68
C ALA A 67 8.70 6.64 4.82
N SER A 68 8.03 5.58 4.34
CA SER A 68 6.76 5.71 3.62
C SER A 68 5.68 6.34 4.49
N TYR A 69 5.58 5.98 5.77
CA TYR A 69 4.64 6.57 6.72
C TYR A 69 4.95 8.05 6.98
N PHE A 70 6.22 8.42 7.19
CA PHE A 70 6.61 9.82 7.35
C PHE A 70 6.45 10.67 6.09
N ALA A 71 6.39 10.06 4.90
CA ALA A 71 6.03 10.76 3.68
C ALA A 71 4.50 10.92 3.50
N SER A 72 3.70 10.20 4.29
CA SER A 72 2.24 10.07 4.14
C SER A 72 1.45 11.28 4.64
N ARG A 73 0.17 11.36 4.26
CA ARG A 73 -0.78 12.29 4.90
C ARG A 73 -1.23 11.86 6.29
N HIS A 74 -1.02 10.60 6.66
CA HIS A 74 -1.38 10.06 7.98
C HIS A 74 -0.36 10.46 9.04
N GLY A 75 0.92 10.43 8.67
CA GLY A 75 2.04 10.72 9.57
C GLY A 75 2.55 12.15 9.52
N ARG A 76 2.35 12.88 8.41
CA ARG A 76 2.85 14.27 8.30
C ARG A 76 1.88 15.27 8.93
N PRO A 77 2.41 16.37 9.51
CA PRO A 77 1.59 17.50 9.91
C PRO A 77 0.77 18.02 8.71
N GLY A 78 -0.54 18.19 8.91
CA GLY A 78 -1.47 18.63 7.89
C GLY A 78 -2.17 19.95 8.24
N SER A 79 -3.34 20.19 7.63
CA SER A 79 -4.21 21.32 7.97
C SER A 79 -4.97 21.13 9.29
N VAL A 80 -5.04 19.90 9.80
CA VAL A 80 -5.63 19.57 11.10
C VAL A 80 -4.51 19.52 12.14
N ASP A 81 -4.69 20.27 13.22
CA ASP A 81 -3.76 20.31 14.36
C ASP A 81 -4.38 19.67 15.61
N ALA A 82 -3.59 19.49 16.67
CA ALA A 82 -4.03 18.82 17.89
C ALA A 82 -5.09 19.60 18.70
N THR A 83 -5.43 20.83 18.30
CA THR A 83 -6.50 21.65 18.90
C THR A 83 -7.77 21.70 18.05
N ALA A 84 -7.80 20.96 16.93
CA ALA A 84 -8.96 20.91 16.06
C ALA A 84 -10.21 20.36 16.76
N ASP A 85 -11.36 20.55 16.11
CA ASP A 85 -12.63 20.01 16.60
C ASP A 85 -12.54 18.48 16.81
N PRO A 86 -13.12 17.93 17.89
CA PRO A 86 -13.11 16.48 18.14
C PRO A 86 -13.63 15.64 16.98
N ALA A 87 -14.54 16.16 16.15
CA ALA A 87 -14.98 15.47 14.94
C ALA A 87 -13.84 15.26 13.94
N CYS A 88 -12.92 16.22 13.81
CA CYS A 88 -11.71 16.08 12.99
C CYS A 88 -10.69 15.14 13.63
N LEU A 89 -10.44 15.30 14.95
CA LEU A 89 -9.46 14.48 15.67
C LEU A 89 -9.85 13.00 15.72
N SER A 90 -11.15 12.68 15.65
CA SER A 90 -11.62 11.29 15.55
C SER A 90 -11.00 10.49 14.39
N CYS A 91 -10.57 11.18 13.33
CA CYS A 91 -9.91 10.57 12.17
C CYS A 91 -8.45 10.98 12.01
N HIS A 92 -8.05 12.16 12.51
CA HIS A 92 -6.73 12.74 12.30
C HIS A 92 -5.76 12.58 13.46
N ASP A 93 -6.24 12.27 14.67
CA ASP A 93 -5.44 11.88 15.84
C ASP A 93 -6.30 11.08 16.84
N PRO A 94 -6.79 9.88 16.47
CA PRO A 94 -7.81 9.17 17.24
C PRO A 94 -7.34 8.74 18.65
N ILE A 95 -6.02 8.58 18.81
CA ILE A 95 -5.39 8.14 20.05
C ILE A 95 -4.81 9.34 20.83
N GLY A 96 -4.60 10.48 20.17
CA GLY A 96 -3.96 11.66 20.77
C GLY A 96 -2.44 11.54 20.85
N ASP A 97 -1.82 10.72 20.01
CA ASP A 97 -0.38 10.47 20.01
C ASP A 97 0.38 11.26 18.94
N GLY A 98 -0.32 12.05 18.10
CA GLY A 98 0.32 12.90 17.09
C GLY A 98 1.39 13.83 17.65
N GLY A 99 1.19 14.36 18.86
CA GLY A 99 2.16 15.20 19.54
C GLY A 99 3.49 14.51 19.83
N THR A 100 3.51 13.19 20.04
CA THR A 100 4.76 12.46 20.29
C THR A 100 5.60 12.26 19.03
N LEU A 101 5.00 12.42 17.84
CA LEU A 101 5.69 12.33 16.55
C LEU A 101 6.43 13.61 16.14
N ALA A 102 6.12 14.76 16.76
CA ALA A 102 6.74 16.05 16.44
C ALA A 102 8.29 16.02 16.36
N PRO A 103 9.03 15.30 17.21
CA PRO A 103 10.49 15.17 17.11
C PRO A 103 11.01 14.58 15.79
N TRP A 104 10.22 13.78 15.06
CA TRP A 104 10.58 13.21 13.77
C TRP A 104 10.32 14.16 12.58
N PHE A 105 9.65 15.29 12.82
CA PHE A 105 9.29 16.28 11.81
C PHE A 105 9.86 17.67 12.09
N ARG A 106 10.98 17.76 12.81
CA ARG A 106 11.62 19.04 13.21
C ARG A 106 11.98 19.95 12.03
N ASP A 107 12.18 19.37 10.85
CA ASP A 107 12.50 20.10 9.63
C ASP A 107 11.26 20.61 8.86
N LEU A 108 10.05 20.30 9.36
CA LEU A 108 8.80 20.79 8.80
C LEU A 108 8.16 21.84 9.73
N PRO A 109 7.43 22.82 9.18
CA PRO A 109 6.63 23.71 9.99
C PRO A 109 5.53 22.90 10.70
N LEU A 110 5.58 22.87 12.04
CA LEU A 110 4.52 22.28 12.84
C LEU A 110 3.37 23.28 13.04
N PRO A 111 2.11 22.81 13.06
CA PRO A 111 0.98 23.67 13.41
C PRO A 111 1.13 24.27 14.82
N ALA A 112 0.62 25.49 15.00
CA ALA A 112 0.69 26.17 16.29
C ALA A 112 -0.07 25.43 17.41
N GLY A 113 -1.18 24.76 17.07
CA GLY A 113 -1.94 23.89 17.98
C GLY A 113 -1.26 22.57 18.32
N GLY A 114 -0.09 22.27 17.74
CA GLY A 114 0.59 20.99 17.89
C GLY A 114 0.24 20.00 16.77
N MET A 115 0.98 18.90 16.73
CA MET A 115 0.84 17.90 15.67
C MET A 115 -0.33 16.95 15.95
N ALA A 116 -1.25 16.85 15.00
CA ALA A 116 -2.21 15.74 14.91
C ALA A 116 -1.71 14.76 13.83
N ALA A 117 -1.79 13.46 14.12
CA ALA A 117 -1.41 12.41 13.17
C ALA A 117 -2.13 11.09 13.48
N VAL A 118 -2.32 10.29 12.44
CA VAL A 118 -2.76 8.89 12.59
C VAL A 118 -1.53 8.04 12.87
N GLY A 119 -1.17 7.93 14.15
CA GLY A 119 -0.11 7.09 14.67
C GLY A 119 -0.18 5.59 14.32
N CYS A 120 0.92 4.87 14.53
CA CYS A 120 1.09 3.45 14.21
C CYS A 120 -0.03 2.57 14.79
N GLU A 121 -0.38 2.81 16.05
CA GLU A 121 -1.34 1.99 16.79
C GLU A 121 -2.79 2.15 16.31
N ASN A 122 -3.11 3.23 15.57
CA ASN A 122 -4.42 3.39 14.93
C ASN A 122 -4.67 2.29 13.89
N CYS A 123 -3.59 1.81 13.26
CA CYS A 123 -3.66 0.75 12.25
C CYS A 123 -3.32 -0.63 12.82
N HIS A 124 -2.30 -0.68 13.66
CA HIS A 124 -1.66 -1.90 14.11
C HIS A 124 -2.20 -2.46 15.44
N GLY A 125 -3.04 -1.70 16.13
CA GLY A 125 -3.56 -2.02 17.47
C GLY A 125 -2.60 -1.61 18.58
N ALA A 126 -2.98 -1.90 19.83
CA ALA A 126 -2.23 -1.47 21.01
C ALA A 126 -0.86 -2.16 21.16
N GLY A 127 0.20 -1.36 21.20
CA GLY A 127 1.59 -1.78 21.25
C GLY A 127 2.02 -2.57 22.49
N PRO A 128 1.42 -2.45 23.70
CA PRO A 128 1.81 -3.32 24.82
C PRO A 128 1.70 -4.80 24.54
N LEU A 129 0.70 -5.21 23.74
CA LEU A 129 0.52 -6.62 23.36
C LEU A 129 1.72 -7.11 22.53
N HIS A 130 2.19 -6.27 21.61
CA HIS A 130 3.38 -6.53 20.80
C HIS A 130 4.67 -6.59 21.64
N LEU A 131 4.81 -5.70 22.64
CA LEU A 131 5.99 -5.67 23.51
C LEU A 131 6.01 -6.84 24.53
N ALA A 132 4.86 -7.25 25.05
CA ALA A 132 4.77 -8.25 26.10
C ALA A 132 5.00 -9.68 25.60
N ILE A 133 4.61 -9.97 24.36
CA ILE A 133 4.63 -11.31 23.79
C ILE A 133 5.12 -11.20 22.35
N ILE A 134 6.41 -11.03 22.10
CA ILE A 134 6.92 -11.20 20.73
C ILE A 134 6.77 -12.71 20.39
N PRO A 135 5.97 -13.09 19.37
CA PRO A 135 5.64 -12.31 18.17
C PRO A 135 4.20 -11.81 18.01
N ASP A 136 3.34 -11.92 19.04
CA ASP A 136 1.93 -11.52 19.01
C ASP A 136 1.76 -10.01 18.79
N HIS A 137 1.66 -9.65 17.52
CA HIS A 137 1.29 -8.33 17.07
C HIS A 137 -0.25 -8.31 16.91
N PRO A 138 -1.00 -7.35 17.49
CA PRO A 138 -2.47 -7.36 17.43
C PRO A 138 -3.01 -7.34 16.00
N ASN A 139 -2.38 -6.53 15.15
CA ASN A 139 -2.72 -6.47 13.74
C ASN A 139 -1.47 -6.27 12.84
N PRO A 140 -0.67 -7.34 12.61
CA PRO A 140 0.58 -7.23 11.85
C PRO A 140 0.33 -6.88 10.38
N VAL A 141 -0.89 -7.13 9.92
CA VAL A 141 -1.28 -7.09 8.53
C VAL A 141 -2.67 -6.42 8.47
N PRO A 142 -2.77 -5.08 8.64
CA PRO A 142 -4.04 -4.35 8.72
C PRO A 142 -4.91 -4.46 7.46
N ASP A 143 -6.11 -5.00 7.61
CA ASP A 143 -7.08 -5.14 6.52
C ASP A 143 -7.80 -3.82 6.19
N PHE A 144 -8.72 -3.84 5.23
CA PHE A 144 -9.49 -2.68 4.82
C PHE A 144 -10.39 -2.10 5.94
N ASN A 145 -10.76 -2.88 6.97
CA ASN A 145 -11.64 -2.41 8.04
C ASN A 145 -10.94 -1.32 8.87
N VAL A 146 -9.63 -1.45 9.04
CA VAL A 146 -8.81 -0.43 9.71
C VAL A 146 -8.85 0.90 8.96
N CYS A 147 -8.69 0.87 7.64
CA CYS A 147 -8.83 2.07 6.81
C CYS A 147 -10.25 2.65 6.92
N GLY A 148 -11.24 1.76 7.00
CA GLY A 148 -12.65 2.07 7.15
C GLY A 148 -13.03 2.84 8.42
N LYS A 149 -12.21 2.78 9.48
CA LYS A 149 -12.44 3.56 10.72
C LYS A 149 -12.55 5.06 10.43
N CYS A 150 -11.77 5.56 9.49
CA CYS A 150 -11.78 6.97 9.07
C CYS A 150 -12.39 7.17 7.67
N HIS A 151 -12.22 6.19 6.76
CA HIS A 151 -12.68 6.29 5.37
C HIS A 151 -14.05 5.66 5.11
N GLY A 152 -14.82 5.36 6.17
CA GLY A 152 -16.15 4.76 6.06
C GLY A 152 -17.28 5.77 5.98
N THR A 153 -17.33 6.73 6.89
CA THR A 153 -18.34 7.79 6.87
C THR A 153 -17.71 9.07 7.39
N LEU A 154 -17.50 10.03 6.49
CA LEU A 154 -17.00 11.33 6.87
C LEU A 154 -18.16 12.19 7.42
N PRO A 155 -17.94 13.04 8.43
CA PRO A 155 -18.95 13.97 8.89
C PRO A 155 -19.43 14.85 7.74
N ALA A 156 -20.76 14.98 7.57
CA ALA A 156 -21.36 15.81 6.51
C ALA A 156 -20.92 17.28 6.57
N SER A 157 -20.37 17.71 7.70
CA SER A 157 -19.90 19.06 8.00
C SER A 157 -18.51 19.40 7.46
N VAL A 158 -17.88 18.56 6.62
CA VAL A 158 -16.51 18.84 6.12
C VAL A 158 -16.48 19.10 4.59
N PRO A 159 -16.66 20.37 4.16
CA PRO A 159 -16.55 20.77 2.76
C PRO A 159 -15.21 20.43 2.11
N GLU A 160 -14.13 20.41 2.90
CA GLU A 160 -12.75 20.23 2.45
C GLU A 160 -12.40 18.79 2.01
N HIS A 161 -13.23 17.80 2.37
CA HIS A 161 -13.02 16.43 1.89
C HIS A 161 -13.49 16.20 0.46
N GLY A 162 -14.01 17.22 -0.23
CA GLY A 162 -14.06 17.32 -1.70
C GLY A 162 -14.82 16.20 -2.41
N THR A 163 -16.00 16.53 -2.95
CA THR A 163 -16.73 15.78 -4.00
C THR A 163 -16.92 14.27 -3.77
N GLY A 164 -18.07 13.85 -3.24
CA GLY A 164 -18.78 12.56 -3.43
C GLY A 164 -18.03 11.22 -3.25
N ILE A 165 -16.89 11.03 -3.92
CA ILE A 165 -16.07 9.82 -3.98
C ILE A 165 -15.39 9.53 -2.62
N SER A 166 -15.08 10.56 -1.83
CA SER A 166 -14.35 10.42 -0.56
C SER A 166 -15.22 10.09 0.66
N ALA A 167 -16.54 10.33 0.60
CA ALA A 167 -17.40 10.30 1.78
C ALA A 167 -17.78 8.88 2.24
N ASN A 168 -17.59 7.86 1.38
CA ASN A 168 -18.08 6.50 1.62
C ASN A 168 -17.16 5.42 1.00
N ILE A 169 -15.84 5.66 1.01
CA ILE A 169 -14.85 4.81 0.34
C ILE A 169 -14.95 3.35 0.80
N LEU A 170 -15.11 3.10 2.10
CA LEU A 170 -15.22 1.74 2.62
C LEU A 170 -16.42 1.00 2.02
N ALA A 171 -17.62 1.61 2.06
CA ALA A 171 -18.82 0.93 1.59
C ALA A 171 -18.81 0.78 0.07
N ALA A 172 -18.24 1.75 -0.66
CA ALA A 172 -17.95 1.57 -2.07
C ALA A 172 -17.06 0.34 -2.26
N TYR A 173 -15.94 0.26 -1.52
CA TYR A 173 -14.94 -0.80 -1.70
C TYR A 173 -15.56 -2.16 -1.46
N GLN A 174 -16.33 -2.30 -0.38
CA GLN A 174 -17.04 -3.53 -0.03
C GLN A 174 -18.02 -3.98 -1.11
N GLN A 175 -18.56 -3.06 -1.91
CA GLN A 175 -19.45 -3.37 -3.04
C GLN A 175 -18.67 -3.68 -4.32
N SER A 176 -17.41 -3.24 -4.42
CA SER A 176 -16.59 -3.40 -5.63
C SER A 176 -16.22 -4.86 -5.93
N ALA A 177 -15.85 -5.12 -7.19
CA ALA A 177 -15.28 -6.41 -7.60
C ALA A 177 -13.94 -6.71 -6.91
N HIS A 178 -13.22 -5.70 -6.43
CA HIS A 178 -11.97 -5.90 -5.70
C HIS A 178 -12.20 -6.58 -4.34
N ALA A 179 -13.25 -6.19 -3.61
CA ALA A 179 -13.58 -6.81 -2.32
C ALA A 179 -14.06 -8.26 -2.42
N THR A 180 -14.39 -8.74 -3.63
CA THR A 180 -14.85 -10.11 -3.89
C THR A 180 -13.92 -10.86 -4.87
N SER A 181 -12.70 -10.34 -5.06
CA SER A 181 -11.77 -10.77 -6.10
C SER A 181 -11.22 -12.20 -5.95
N LEU A 182 -11.19 -12.77 -4.75
CA LEU A 182 -10.78 -14.16 -4.53
C LEU A 182 -11.98 -15.08 -4.78
N GLY A 183 -11.97 -15.76 -5.93
CA GLY A 183 -12.55 -17.09 -6.01
C GLY A 183 -11.70 -18.12 -5.24
N THR A 184 -11.94 -19.42 -5.44
CA THR A 184 -11.06 -20.51 -4.97
C THR A 184 -9.73 -20.51 -5.74
N ILE A 185 -8.92 -19.46 -5.57
CA ILE A 185 -7.67 -19.26 -6.29
C ILE A 185 -6.51 -19.74 -5.42
N ASP A 186 -6.01 -20.91 -5.77
CA ASP A 186 -4.89 -21.58 -5.09
C ASP A 186 -3.54 -21.27 -5.78
N TYR A 187 -3.58 -20.69 -6.98
CA TYR A 187 -2.40 -20.58 -7.86
C TYR A 187 -1.76 -19.17 -7.83
N PRO A 188 -0.43 -19.04 -7.61
CA PRO A 188 0.27 -17.75 -7.52
C PRO A 188 0.03 -16.82 -8.71
N LEU A 189 0.00 -17.36 -9.93
CA LEU A 189 -0.26 -16.58 -11.15
C LEU A 189 -1.59 -15.83 -11.09
N CYS A 190 -2.65 -16.50 -10.65
CA CYS A 190 -3.97 -15.89 -10.54
C CYS A 190 -4.02 -14.96 -9.32
N ALA A 191 -3.43 -15.39 -8.21
CA ALA A 191 -3.35 -14.59 -6.98
C ALA A 191 -2.58 -13.28 -7.19
N ARG A 192 -1.70 -13.17 -8.19
CA ARG A 192 -1.00 -11.93 -8.54
C ARG A 192 -1.93 -10.75 -8.79
N CYS A 193 -3.11 -10.98 -9.37
CA CYS A 193 -4.10 -9.93 -9.64
C CYS A 193 -5.29 -9.97 -8.68
N HIS A 194 -5.50 -11.10 -8.01
CA HIS A 194 -6.69 -11.39 -7.22
C HIS A 194 -6.44 -11.50 -5.71
N SER A 195 -5.21 -11.27 -5.24
CA SER A 195 -4.87 -11.24 -3.82
C SER A 195 -3.99 -10.04 -3.47
N ASP A 196 -4.11 -9.56 -2.24
CA ASP A 196 -3.23 -8.53 -1.71
C ASP A 196 -1.78 -9.02 -1.58
N ASP A 197 -1.60 -10.23 -1.05
CA ASP A 197 -0.29 -10.72 -0.64
C ASP A 197 0.64 -10.93 -1.84
N VAL A 198 0.17 -11.63 -2.88
CA VAL A 198 0.97 -11.90 -4.08
C VAL A 198 1.16 -10.63 -4.90
N PHE A 199 0.15 -9.75 -4.97
CA PHE A 199 0.32 -8.44 -5.62
C PHE A 199 1.41 -7.62 -4.92
N ARG A 200 1.39 -7.52 -3.60
CA ARG A 200 2.40 -6.74 -2.87
C ARG A 200 3.81 -7.32 -3.02
N GLN A 201 3.92 -8.63 -3.08
CA GLN A 201 5.21 -9.30 -3.19
C GLN A 201 5.82 -9.18 -4.59
N TYR A 202 5.01 -9.36 -5.64
CA TYR A 202 5.51 -9.48 -7.02
C TYR A 202 5.02 -8.38 -7.96
N GLY A 203 4.23 -7.44 -7.46
CA GLY A 203 3.56 -6.37 -8.21
C GLY A 203 4.50 -5.59 -9.11
N ALA A 204 5.57 -5.07 -8.52
CA ALA A 204 6.57 -4.26 -9.20
C ALA A 204 7.40 -5.07 -10.21
N GLU A 205 7.78 -6.30 -9.87
CA GLU A 205 8.64 -7.16 -10.69
C GLU A 205 7.95 -7.64 -11.96
N THR A 206 6.62 -7.81 -11.89
CA THR A 206 5.80 -8.37 -12.98
C THR A 206 4.98 -7.30 -13.71
N ALA A 207 5.15 -6.03 -13.36
CA ALA A 207 4.47 -4.93 -14.03
C ALA A 207 4.86 -4.89 -15.51
N GLY A 208 3.86 -4.90 -16.41
CA GLY A 208 4.07 -4.87 -17.86
C GLY A 208 4.42 -6.21 -18.50
N MET A 209 4.42 -7.31 -17.72
CA MET A 209 4.48 -8.67 -18.27
C MET A 209 3.15 -9.07 -18.91
N ASP A 210 3.24 -9.68 -20.09
CA ASP A 210 2.09 -10.33 -20.74
C ASP A 210 1.76 -11.69 -20.11
N GLY A 211 0.74 -12.37 -20.63
CA GLY A 211 0.26 -13.64 -20.09
C GLY A 211 1.29 -14.77 -20.17
N GLU A 212 2.10 -14.84 -21.22
CA GLU A 212 3.16 -15.85 -21.35
C GLU A 212 4.27 -15.58 -20.34
N GLN A 213 4.71 -14.33 -20.24
CA GLN A 213 5.75 -13.91 -19.31
C GLN A 213 5.35 -14.13 -17.85
N LEU A 214 4.11 -13.79 -17.47
CA LEU A 214 3.58 -14.08 -16.14
C LEU A 214 3.52 -15.58 -15.86
N THR A 215 3.06 -16.39 -16.83
CA THR A 215 2.99 -17.84 -16.68
C THR A 215 4.38 -18.44 -16.47
N ALA A 216 5.38 -17.95 -17.21
CA ALA A 216 6.77 -18.36 -17.04
C ALA A 216 7.32 -17.96 -15.66
N PHE A 217 7.07 -16.72 -15.23
CA PHE A 217 7.51 -16.20 -13.93
C PHE A 217 6.96 -17.01 -12.76
N PHE A 218 5.65 -17.26 -12.74
CA PHE A 218 4.97 -17.94 -11.63
C PHE A 218 5.07 -19.46 -11.64
N ARG A 219 5.72 -20.06 -12.64
CA ARG A 219 5.89 -21.53 -12.72
C ARG A 219 6.56 -22.11 -11.48
N ASP A 220 7.58 -21.42 -10.98
CA ASP A 220 8.45 -21.88 -9.89
C ASP A 220 8.24 -21.07 -8.60
N VAL A 221 7.22 -20.22 -8.55
CA VAL A 221 6.88 -19.45 -7.36
C VAL A 221 6.11 -20.33 -6.38
N GLU A 222 6.64 -20.44 -5.17
CA GLU A 222 5.96 -21.17 -4.10
C GLU A 222 4.62 -20.52 -3.75
N ARG A 223 3.64 -21.37 -3.47
CA ARG A 223 2.33 -20.91 -3.03
C ARG A 223 2.41 -20.32 -1.63
N LEU A 224 1.83 -19.14 -1.44
CA LEU A 224 1.65 -18.56 -0.12
C LEU A 224 0.62 -19.35 0.70
N PRO A 225 0.88 -19.62 1.99
CA PRO A 225 0.01 -20.44 2.83
C PRO A 225 -1.34 -19.79 3.15
N ALA A 226 -1.41 -18.47 3.06
CA ALA A 226 -2.62 -17.69 3.25
C ALA A 226 -2.66 -16.55 2.24
N LEU A 227 -3.86 -16.25 1.74
CA LEU A 227 -4.12 -15.14 0.82
C LEU A 227 -5.27 -14.30 1.38
N SER A 228 -5.06 -13.00 1.34
CA SER A 228 -6.04 -11.97 1.61
C SER A 228 -6.63 -11.50 0.29
N LEU A 229 -7.93 -11.16 0.29
CA LEU A 229 -8.58 -10.44 -0.80
C LEU A 229 -7.79 -9.16 -1.12
N ILE A 230 -7.95 -8.62 -2.33
CA ILE A 230 -7.43 -7.28 -2.66
C ILE A 230 -7.87 -6.29 -1.58
N GLN A 231 -6.93 -5.65 -0.90
CA GLN A 231 -7.13 -4.70 0.19
C GLN A 231 -6.86 -3.26 -0.27
N CYS A 232 -7.21 -2.26 0.55
CA CYS A 232 -6.74 -0.88 0.32
C CYS A 232 -5.21 -0.82 0.21
N ARG A 233 -4.50 -1.59 1.05
CA ARG A 233 -3.03 -1.69 1.04
C ARG A 233 -2.46 -2.46 -0.16
N THR A 234 -3.29 -3.07 -1.01
CA THR A 234 -2.84 -3.63 -2.29
C THR A 234 -2.47 -2.49 -3.22
N CYS A 235 -3.32 -1.47 -3.27
CA CYS A 235 -3.16 -0.31 -4.13
C CYS A 235 -2.30 0.77 -3.48
N HIS A 236 -2.41 0.94 -2.16
CA HIS A 236 -1.72 1.97 -1.39
C HIS A 236 -0.60 1.40 -0.52
N ASN A 237 0.47 2.15 -0.32
CA ASN A 237 1.48 1.82 0.70
C ASN A 237 1.13 2.49 2.05
N HIS A 238 2.01 2.35 3.05
CA HIS A 238 1.88 3.06 4.35
C HIS A 238 1.78 4.59 4.20
N GLY A 239 2.24 5.10 3.06
CA GLY A 239 2.10 6.48 2.58
C GLY A 239 0.67 6.94 2.31
N GLY A 240 -0.29 6.02 2.18
CA GLY A 240 -1.57 6.30 1.53
C GLY A 240 -1.43 6.65 0.04
N ILE A 241 -0.22 6.58 -0.52
CA ILE A 241 0.05 6.83 -1.94
C ILE A 241 -0.01 5.53 -2.72
N LEU A 242 -0.31 5.63 -4.02
CA LEU A 242 -0.33 4.46 -4.91
C LEU A 242 1.05 3.79 -4.94
N ARG A 243 1.06 2.45 -4.89
CA ARG A 243 2.28 1.63 -4.90
C ARG A 243 3.04 1.70 -6.21
N ALA A 244 2.35 1.96 -7.32
CA ALA A 244 3.00 2.16 -8.60
C ALA A 244 3.63 3.56 -8.69
N SER A 245 4.78 3.62 -9.34
CA SER A 245 5.43 4.87 -9.73
C SER A 245 4.93 5.33 -11.09
N ALA A 246 5.04 6.62 -11.36
CA ALA A 246 4.84 7.14 -12.71
C ALA A 246 6.00 6.69 -13.59
N THR A 247 5.73 6.41 -14.86
CA THR A 247 6.78 6.26 -15.87
C THR A 247 7.02 7.63 -16.49
N THR A 248 8.24 8.13 -16.41
CA THR A 248 8.64 9.40 -17.03
C THR A 248 9.69 9.16 -18.11
N GLY A 249 9.70 10.03 -19.13
CA GLY A 249 10.73 10.09 -20.15
C GLY A 249 11.47 11.43 -20.10
N ALA A 250 12.75 11.44 -20.45
CA ALA A 250 13.51 12.65 -20.68
C ALA A 250 13.39 13.03 -22.16
N GLU A 251 12.48 13.93 -22.48
CA GLU A 251 12.15 14.32 -23.85
C GLU A 251 12.51 15.80 -24.05
N ASN A 252 13.37 16.11 -25.02
CA ASN A 252 13.87 17.47 -25.27
C ASN A 252 14.44 18.16 -24.01
N GLY A 253 15.09 17.41 -23.12
CA GLY A 253 15.64 17.93 -21.86
C GLY A 253 14.61 18.21 -20.76
N GLN A 254 13.33 17.88 -20.98
CA GLN A 254 12.28 17.96 -19.97
C GLN A 254 11.87 16.57 -19.48
N THR A 255 11.49 16.47 -18.22
CA THR A 255 10.87 15.25 -17.69
C THR A 255 9.38 15.29 -18.02
N VAL A 256 8.92 14.38 -18.88
CA VAL A 256 7.53 14.28 -19.31
C VAL A 256 6.93 12.98 -18.75
N SER A 257 5.71 13.07 -18.20
CA SER A 257 4.97 11.89 -17.75
C SER A 257 4.53 11.07 -18.97
N LYS A 258 5.01 9.83 -19.06
CA LYS A 258 4.60 8.85 -20.06
C LYS A 258 3.39 8.06 -19.57
N TYR A 259 3.42 7.62 -18.33
CA TYR A 259 2.30 6.95 -17.67
C TYR A 259 2.18 7.44 -16.23
N SER A 260 0.97 7.76 -15.79
CA SER A 260 0.75 8.17 -14.41
C SER A 260 0.87 6.97 -13.45
N ARG A 261 1.05 7.29 -12.17
CA ARG A 261 1.02 6.28 -11.08
C ARG A 261 -0.27 5.48 -11.11
N GLN A 262 -1.40 6.15 -11.29
CA GLN A 262 -2.71 5.49 -11.36
C GLN A 262 -2.80 4.55 -12.55
N PHE A 263 -2.42 5.02 -13.74
CA PHE A 263 -2.44 4.18 -14.92
C PHE A 263 -1.59 2.92 -14.71
N ASN A 264 -0.33 3.09 -14.29
CA ASN A 264 0.58 1.98 -14.03
C ASN A 264 0.06 1.00 -12.97
N LEU A 265 -0.60 1.49 -11.92
CA LEU A 265 -1.19 0.62 -10.91
C LEU A 265 -2.34 -0.21 -11.48
N CYS A 266 -3.29 0.43 -12.17
CA CYS A 266 -4.46 -0.23 -12.73
C CYS A 266 -4.03 -1.29 -13.76
N THR A 267 -3.11 -0.95 -14.65
CA THR A 267 -2.68 -1.84 -15.74
C THR A 267 -1.74 -2.94 -15.27
N ALA A 268 -1.18 -2.86 -14.06
CA ALA A 268 -0.44 -3.97 -13.45
C ALA A 268 -1.32 -5.18 -13.11
N CYS A 269 -2.66 -5.01 -13.05
CA CYS A 269 -3.62 -6.10 -12.91
C CYS A 269 -4.48 -6.27 -14.16
N HIS A 270 -4.91 -5.16 -14.78
CA HIS A 270 -5.77 -5.19 -15.96
C HIS A 270 -4.99 -5.35 -17.28
N GLN A 271 -3.67 -5.53 -17.22
CA GLN A 271 -2.79 -5.92 -18.32
C GLN A 271 -3.02 -5.16 -19.63
N VAL A 272 -3.00 -3.82 -19.55
CA VAL A 272 -3.04 -2.96 -20.75
C VAL A 272 -1.64 -2.71 -21.22
N PHE A 273 -1.38 -3.01 -22.50
CA PHE A 273 -0.10 -2.77 -23.14
C PHE A 273 -0.25 -1.69 -24.20
N LEU A 274 0.53 -0.62 -24.05
CA LEU A 274 0.50 0.52 -24.97
C LEU A 274 1.89 0.77 -25.55
N THR A 275 1.94 1.03 -26.86
CA THR A 275 3.06 1.74 -27.48
C THR A 275 2.79 3.23 -27.34
N ALA A 276 3.73 3.95 -26.76
CA ALA A 276 3.64 5.40 -26.60
C ALA A 276 4.69 6.10 -27.47
N THR A 277 4.24 7.10 -28.22
CA THR A 277 5.06 7.86 -29.16
C THR A 277 5.07 9.32 -28.75
N PHE A 278 6.25 9.88 -28.48
CA PHE A 278 6.38 11.28 -28.09
C PHE A 278 6.19 12.21 -29.29
N ASN A 279 5.36 13.24 -29.13
CA ASN A 279 5.19 14.31 -30.09
C ASN A 279 5.89 15.59 -29.56
N PRO A 280 7.02 16.01 -30.14
CA PRO A 280 7.78 17.16 -29.66
C PRO A 280 7.04 18.49 -29.82
N ALA A 281 6.13 18.60 -30.79
CA ALA A 281 5.41 19.85 -31.04
C ALA A 281 4.39 20.17 -29.94
N SER A 282 3.76 19.14 -29.37
CA SER A 282 2.81 19.28 -28.25
C SER A 282 3.43 18.97 -26.89
N SER A 283 4.63 18.39 -26.85
CA SER A 283 5.26 17.86 -25.64
C SER A 283 4.38 16.84 -24.91
N THR A 284 3.70 15.99 -25.68
CA THR A 284 2.82 14.93 -25.16
C THR A 284 3.08 13.61 -25.85
N TYR A 285 2.67 12.50 -25.22
CA TYR A 285 2.66 11.19 -25.86
C TYR A 285 1.30 10.91 -26.50
N SER A 286 1.32 10.31 -27.68
CA SER A 286 0.19 9.54 -28.22
C SER A 286 0.34 8.07 -27.85
N TYR A 287 -0.78 7.35 -27.80
CA TYR A 287 -0.82 5.97 -27.33
C TYR A 287 -1.61 5.09 -28.29
N LEU A 288 -1.07 3.93 -28.60
CA LEU A 288 -1.74 2.87 -29.36
C LEU A 288 -1.61 1.55 -28.60
N LEU A 289 -2.58 0.66 -28.75
CA LEU A 289 -2.48 -0.69 -28.22
C LEU A 289 -1.30 -1.43 -28.84
N ASP A 290 -0.51 -2.07 -27.98
CA ASP A 290 0.53 -3.00 -28.38
C ASP A 290 -0.09 -4.39 -28.58
N THR A 291 -0.53 -4.66 -29.81
CA THR A 291 -1.16 -5.94 -30.18
C THR A 291 -0.16 -7.11 -30.26
N SER A 292 1.14 -6.86 -30.06
CA SER A 292 2.13 -7.94 -29.96
C SER A 292 2.13 -8.61 -28.59
N LYS A 293 1.46 -8.01 -27.59
CA LYS A 293 1.35 -8.54 -26.23
C LYS A 293 -0.04 -9.07 -25.97
N THR A 294 -0.09 -10.27 -25.41
CA THR A 294 -1.35 -10.94 -25.07
C THR A 294 -1.56 -10.95 -23.55
N PRO A 295 -2.57 -10.23 -23.04
CA PRO A 295 -2.91 -10.27 -21.62
C PRO A 295 -3.45 -11.64 -21.21
N TYR A 296 -3.39 -11.96 -19.92
CA TYR A 296 -3.76 -13.27 -19.38
C TYR A 296 -5.26 -13.57 -19.56
N HIS A 297 -6.13 -12.58 -19.33
CA HIS A 297 -7.57 -12.70 -19.58
C HIS A 297 -7.99 -12.32 -21.01
N GLY A 298 -7.04 -12.04 -21.90
CA GLY A 298 -7.33 -11.80 -23.31
C GLY A 298 -7.45 -13.13 -24.04
N ILE A 299 -8.60 -13.78 -23.98
CA ILE A 299 -8.93 -14.74 -25.04
C ILE A 299 -9.15 -13.90 -26.28
N THR A 300 -8.16 -13.90 -27.17
CA THR A 300 -8.35 -13.41 -28.52
C THR A 300 -8.91 -14.54 -29.38
N ASP A 301 -9.80 -14.20 -30.31
CA ASP A 301 -10.13 -15.08 -31.43
C ASP A 301 -8.88 -15.35 -32.29
N LEU A 302 -9.04 -16.17 -33.32
CA LEU A 302 -7.95 -16.55 -34.22
C LEU A 302 -7.38 -15.36 -35.00
N GLU A 303 -8.07 -14.22 -35.00
CA GLU A 303 -7.67 -12.97 -35.63
C GLU A 303 -7.03 -11.98 -34.64
N GLY A 304 -6.79 -12.38 -33.39
CA GLY A 304 -6.19 -11.51 -32.37
C GLY A 304 -7.18 -10.50 -31.76
N ARG A 305 -8.48 -10.64 -32.01
CA ARG A 305 -9.52 -9.75 -31.48
C ARG A 305 -10.10 -10.35 -30.19
N PRO A 306 -10.46 -9.54 -29.19
CA PRO A 306 -11.11 -10.05 -27.97
C PRO A 306 -12.37 -10.87 -28.29
N VAL A 307 -12.51 -12.05 -27.68
CA VAL A 307 -13.72 -12.85 -27.81
C VAL A 307 -14.93 -12.06 -27.28
N GLN A 308 -16.01 -11.98 -28.07
CA GLN A 308 -17.23 -11.28 -27.68
C GLN A 308 -17.75 -11.75 -26.31
N GLY A 309 -18.10 -10.79 -25.45
CA GLY A 309 -18.67 -11.04 -24.12
C GLY A 309 -17.67 -10.95 -22.96
N VAL A 310 -16.37 -10.75 -23.24
CA VAL A 310 -15.33 -10.54 -22.23
C VAL A 310 -14.64 -9.20 -22.45
N ALA A 311 -15.45 -8.14 -22.60
CA ALA A 311 -14.91 -6.81 -22.84
C ALA A 311 -14.03 -6.37 -21.66
N VAL A 312 -12.79 -6.06 -21.95
CA VAL A 312 -11.76 -5.64 -21.01
C VAL A 312 -11.36 -4.20 -21.33
N ILE A 313 -10.63 -3.58 -20.41
CA ILE A 313 -10.35 -2.13 -20.48
C ILE A 313 -9.73 -1.71 -21.82
N TRP A 314 -8.90 -2.56 -22.45
CA TRP A 314 -8.28 -2.20 -23.72
C TRP A 314 -9.23 -2.22 -24.91
N ASP A 315 -10.37 -2.90 -24.82
CA ASP A 315 -11.34 -2.99 -25.92
C ASP A 315 -12.09 -1.67 -26.15
N THR A 316 -12.13 -0.83 -25.13
CA THR A 316 -13.03 0.33 -25.07
C THR A 316 -12.30 1.66 -24.88
N HIS A 317 -11.05 1.67 -24.39
CA HIS A 317 -10.41 2.91 -23.92
C HIS A 317 -9.17 3.36 -24.71
N PHE A 318 -8.64 2.51 -25.59
CA PHE A 318 -7.39 2.78 -26.30
C PHE A 318 -7.52 2.48 -27.78
N ALA A 319 -6.79 3.26 -28.58
CA ALA A 319 -6.84 3.14 -30.03
C ALA A 319 -6.07 1.92 -30.52
N THR A 320 -6.62 1.21 -31.49
CA THR A 320 -5.90 0.21 -32.30
C THR A 320 -4.98 0.90 -33.31
N ALA A 321 -4.17 0.12 -34.04
CA ALA A 321 -3.20 0.64 -35.00
C ALA A 321 -3.83 1.48 -36.14
N ASP A 322 -5.11 1.29 -36.43
CA ASP A 322 -5.89 2.10 -37.39
C ASP A 322 -6.43 3.42 -36.79
N GLY A 323 -6.15 3.69 -35.51
CA GLY A 323 -6.60 4.87 -34.79
C GLY A 323 -8.03 4.81 -34.27
N SER A 324 -8.75 3.69 -34.45
CA SER A 324 -10.12 3.55 -33.98
C SER A 324 -10.20 3.24 -32.49
N ILE A 325 -11.20 3.80 -31.79
CA ILE A 325 -11.52 3.53 -30.38
C ILE A 325 -13.01 3.20 -30.32
N ALA A 326 -13.38 2.07 -29.71
CA ALA A 326 -14.79 1.68 -29.60
C ALA A 326 -15.56 2.50 -28.55
N GLY A 327 -14.90 2.94 -27.48
CA GLY A 327 -15.46 3.75 -26.39
C GLY A 327 -14.83 5.14 -26.29
N TYR A 328 -14.42 5.53 -25.08
CA TYR A 328 -13.85 6.85 -24.81
C TYR A 328 -12.35 6.78 -24.54
N ALA A 329 -11.60 7.75 -25.06
CA ALA A 329 -10.16 7.78 -24.86
C ALA A 329 -9.79 8.11 -23.41
N VAL A 330 -8.92 7.29 -22.82
CA VAL A 330 -8.20 7.62 -21.59
C VAL A 330 -6.89 8.31 -21.95
N ASN A 331 -6.44 9.25 -21.11
CA ASN A 331 -5.07 9.79 -21.18
C ASN A 331 -4.19 9.08 -20.13
N PRO A 332 -3.35 8.09 -20.53
CA PRO A 332 -2.48 7.36 -19.60
C PRO A 332 -1.52 8.23 -18.78
N ALA A 333 -1.13 9.42 -19.27
CA ALA A 333 -0.23 10.31 -18.54
C ALA A 333 -0.93 11.15 -17.47
N ALA A 334 -2.27 11.25 -17.50
CA ALA A 334 -3.03 12.05 -16.53
C ALA A 334 -3.00 11.40 -15.14
N GLU A 335 -2.83 12.19 -14.09
CA GLU A 335 -2.79 11.69 -12.69
C GLU A 335 -4.04 10.89 -12.31
N GLN A 336 -5.19 11.27 -12.90
CA GLN A 336 -6.49 10.64 -12.73
C GLN A 336 -6.93 9.86 -13.99
N ALA A 337 -5.99 9.25 -14.71
CA ALA A 337 -6.23 8.54 -15.98
C ALA A 337 -7.48 7.65 -15.97
N CYS A 338 -7.70 6.89 -14.89
CA CYS A 338 -8.82 5.96 -14.76
C CYS A 338 -9.98 6.55 -13.94
N LEU A 339 -9.70 7.47 -13.00
CA LEU A 339 -10.71 8.05 -12.09
C LEU A 339 -11.74 8.97 -12.77
N GLY A 340 -11.43 9.45 -13.97
CA GLY A 340 -12.40 10.21 -14.76
C GLY A 340 -13.72 9.45 -14.93
N CYS A 341 -13.62 8.14 -15.10
CA CYS A 341 -14.76 7.31 -15.51
C CYS A 341 -14.99 6.08 -14.61
N HIS A 342 -13.98 5.64 -13.86
CA HIS A 342 -14.10 4.53 -12.91
C HIS A 342 -13.89 5.02 -11.48
N ASP A 343 -14.64 4.45 -10.54
CA ASP A 343 -14.25 4.49 -9.13
C ASP A 343 -13.59 3.15 -8.80
N PRO A 344 -12.27 3.07 -8.56
CA PRO A 344 -11.59 1.82 -8.23
C PRO A 344 -12.02 1.29 -6.86
N HIS A 345 -12.64 2.15 -6.04
CA HIS A 345 -13.27 1.74 -4.82
C HIS A 345 -14.71 1.31 -5.04
N GLY A 346 -15.35 1.44 -6.20
CA GLY A 346 -16.78 1.12 -6.35
C GLY A 346 -17.08 0.10 -7.44
N THR A 347 -18.36 -0.20 -7.64
CA THR A 347 -18.87 -1.00 -8.78
C THR A 347 -18.89 -0.22 -10.11
N THR A 348 -18.27 0.96 -10.15
CA THR A 348 -18.26 2.01 -11.21
C THR A 348 -19.51 2.90 -11.28
N LYS A 349 -19.32 4.12 -11.80
CA LYS A 349 -20.22 5.30 -11.74
C LYS A 349 -21.54 5.13 -12.49
#